data_AF-A0A7X7L4C8-F1
#
_entry.id   AF-A0A7X7L4C8-F1
#
_cell.length_a   1.000
_cell.length_b   1.000
_cell.length_c   1.000
_cell.angle_alpha   90.00
_cell.angle_beta   90.00
_cell.angle_gamma   90.00
#
_symmetry.space_group_name_H-M   'P 1'
#
loop_
_entity.id
_entity.type
_entity.pdbx_description
1 polymer ?
#
loop_
_entity_poly.entity_id
_entity_poly.type
_entity_poly.pdbx_seq_one_letter_code
_entity_poly.pdbx_strand_id
1 'polypeptide(L)'
;FEHDSFEIRIPIEKVQLESNLLDVIFVPGLAFDKAGYRVGYGKGYYDNFLKDLSCITCAWCYDFQIVDKIADIKEHDIPVNRFI
;
A
#
# COMPACT_ATOMS: atom_id res chain seq x y z
N PHE A 1 9.76 19.29 -2.47
CA PHE A 1 9.14 18.13 -3.13
C PHE A 1 9.23 18.34 -4.63
N GLU A 2 9.49 17.27 -5.37
CA GLU A 2 9.47 17.22 -6.83
C GLU A 2 8.37 16.26 -7.30
N HIS A 3 8.09 16.21 -8.61
CA HIS A 3 7.15 15.24 -9.18
C HIS A 3 7.93 14.16 -9.92
N ASP A 4 7.57 12.90 -9.71
CA ASP A 4 8.12 11.77 -10.47
C ASP A 4 7.45 11.63 -11.85
N SER A 5 7.77 10.56 -12.59
CA SER A 5 7.17 10.27 -13.90
C SER A 5 5.66 9.99 -13.86
N PHE A 6 5.07 9.85 -12.67
CA PHE A 6 3.64 9.61 -12.45
C PHE A 6 2.95 10.84 -11.83
N GLU A 7 3.62 11.99 -11.81
CA GLU A 7 3.12 13.23 -11.19
C GLU A 7 2.87 13.08 -9.68
N ILE A 8 3.53 12.12 -9.02
CA ILE A 8 3.46 11.95 -7.57
C ILE A 8 4.47 12.90 -6.92
N ARG A 9 4.00 13.68 -5.95
CA ARG A 9 4.83 14.61 -5.18
C ARG A 9 5.73 13.84 -4.20
N ILE A 10 7.03 13.78 -4.47
CA ILE A 10 8.04 13.08 -3.67
C ILE A 10 9.01 14.04 -2.95
N PRO A 11 9.56 13.68 -1.78
CA PRO A 11 10.61 14.47 -1.13
C PRO A 11 11.84 14.63 -2.04
N ILE A 12 12.47 15.81 -2.04
CA ILE A 12 13.71 16.06 -2.82
C ILE A 12 14.89 15.36 -2.14
N GLU A 13 14.94 15.45 -0.80
CA GLU A 13 15.94 14.74 -0.02
C GLU A 13 15.51 13.29 0.14
N LYS A 14 16.34 12.38 -0.37
CA LYS A 14 16.12 10.94 -0.25
C LYS A 14 16.80 10.45 1.00
N VAL A 15 16.02 10.02 1.97
CA VAL A 15 16.52 9.34 3.16
C VAL A 15 16.44 7.85 2.90
N GLN A 16 17.58 7.17 2.99
CA GLN A 16 17.61 5.72 2.95
C GLN A 16 17.34 5.21 4.37
N LEU A 17 16.19 4.59 4.55
CA LEU A 17 15.78 3.98 5.82
C LEU A 17 15.98 2.47 5.73
N GLU A 18 16.54 1.91 6.79
CA GLU A 18 16.48 0.46 7.02
C GLU A 18 15.02 0.06 7.21
N SER A 19 14.58 -1.00 6.54
CA SER A 19 13.21 -1.50 6.58
C SER A 19 12.71 -1.79 8.01
N ASN A 20 13.62 -2.12 8.93
CA ASN A 20 13.32 -2.43 10.33
C ASN A 20 13.01 -1.19 11.20
N LEU A 21 13.14 0.03 10.67
CA LEU A 21 12.83 1.27 11.38
C LEU A 21 11.37 1.72 11.19
N LEU A 22 10.60 1.03 10.34
CA LEU A 22 9.21 1.38 10.07
C LEU A 22 8.30 0.63 11.04
N ASP A 23 7.57 1.35 11.88
CA ASP A 23 6.56 0.75 12.77
C ASP A 23 5.22 0.58 12.07
N VAL A 24 4.81 1.59 11.27
CA VAL A 24 3.50 1.66 10.62
C VAL A 24 3.63 2.24 9.21
N ILE A 25 2.90 1.67 8.25
CA ILE A 25 2.79 2.17 6.88
C ILE A 25 1.32 2.30 6.50
N PHE A 26 0.95 3.48 5.99
CA PHE A 26 -0.34 3.69 5.35
C PHE A 26 -0.24 3.32 3.87
N VAL A 27 -1.03 2.32 3.48
CA VAL A 27 -1.03 1.76 2.13
C VAL A 27 -2.26 2.30 1.38
N PRO A 28 -2.08 3.09 0.31
CA PRO A 28 -3.19 3.60 -0.48
C PRO A 28 -3.79 2.53 -1.40
N GLY A 29 -5.06 2.72 -1.78
CA GLY A 29 -5.78 1.84 -2.68
C GLY A 29 -7.09 2.47 -3.16
N LEU A 30 -7.57 1.99 -4.30
CA LEU A 30 -8.87 2.36 -4.88
C LEU A 30 -10.02 1.61 -4.19
N ALA A 31 -9.81 0.34 -3.89
CA ALA A 31 -10.73 -0.51 -3.16
C ALA A 31 -9.96 -1.51 -2.29
N PHE A 32 -10.58 -1.96 -1.21
CA PHE A 32 -10.04 -2.97 -0.31
C PHE A 32 -11.12 -4.00 0.00
N ASP A 33 -10.76 -5.27 0.13
CA ASP A 33 -11.68 -6.28 0.67
C ASP A 33 -11.44 -6.53 2.16
N LYS A 34 -12.37 -7.27 2.78
CA LYS A 34 -12.32 -7.60 4.22
C LYS A 34 -11.13 -8.48 4.62
N ALA A 35 -10.44 -9.08 3.66
CA ALA A 35 -9.22 -9.85 3.89
C ALA A 35 -7.95 -8.99 3.79
N GLY A 36 -8.09 -7.70 3.49
CA GLY A 36 -6.98 -6.75 3.40
C GLY A 36 -6.35 -6.66 2.01
N TYR A 37 -6.84 -7.42 1.03
CA TYR A 37 -6.39 -7.24 -0.35
C TYR A 37 -6.91 -5.92 -0.89
N ARG A 38 -6.19 -5.36 -1.87
CA ARG A 38 -6.49 -4.04 -2.40
C ARG A 38 -6.35 -3.98 -3.91
N VAL A 39 -7.11 -3.09 -4.51
CA VAL A 39 -6.92 -2.65 -5.90
C VAL A 39 -6.09 -1.38 -5.87
N GLY A 40 -4.84 -1.45 -6.32
CA GLY A 40 -3.98 -0.27 -6.48
C GLY A 40 -4.13 0.40 -7.85
N TYR A 41 -3.21 1.31 -8.17
CA TYR A 41 -3.16 2.02 -9.46
C TYR A 41 -2.45 1.22 -10.57
N GLY A 42 -2.27 -0.09 -10.39
CA GLY A 42 -1.82 -1.01 -11.46
C GLY A 42 -0.31 -1.15 -11.68
N LYS A 43 0.55 -0.63 -10.79
CA LYS A 43 2.02 -0.73 -10.91
C LYS A 43 2.68 -1.76 -9.99
N GLY A 44 1.93 -2.38 -9.08
CA GLY A 44 2.48 -3.36 -8.13
C GLY A 44 3.57 -2.81 -7.21
N TYR A 45 3.66 -1.48 -7.05
CA TYR A 45 4.71 -0.85 -6.25
C TYR A 45 4.67 -1.32 -4.80
N TYR A 46 3.48 -1.25 -4.18
CA TYR A 46 3.30 -1.64 -2.79
C TYR A 46 3.39 -3.15 -2.57
N ASP A 47 3.01 -4.00 -3.51
CA ASP A 47 3.16 -5.45 -3.35
C ASP A 47 4.64 -5.85 -3.28
N ASN A 48 5.46 -5.24 -4.13
CA ASN A 48 6.91 -5.42 -4.06
C ASN A 48 7.52 -4.79 -2.80
N PHE A 49 7.06 -3.61 -2.41
CA PHE A 49 7.60 -2.90 -1.25
C PHE A 49 7.26 -3.59 0.07
N LEU A 50 6.04 -4.11 0.22
CA LEU A 50 5.56 -4.74 1.45
C LEU A 50 6.11 -6.16 1.66
N LYS A 51 6.58 -6.83 0.61
CA LYS A 51 7.05 -8.22 0.65
C LYS A 51 8.14 -8.46 1.70
N ASP A 52 9.03 -7.48 1.87
CA ASP A 52 10.22 -7.60 2.74
C ASP A 52 10.07 -6.79 4.05
N LEU A 53 8.85 -6.38 4.41
CA LEU A 53 8.57 -5.55 5.58
C LEU A 53 7.80 -6.32 6.66
N SER A 54 8.17 -6.08 7.92
CA SER A 54 7.55 -6.68 9.11
C SER A 54 6.73 -5.69 9.94
N CYS A 55 6.46 -4.50 9.40
CA CYS A 55 5.74 -3.42 10.07
C CYS A 55 4.21 -3.58 9.98
N ILE A 56 3.48 -2.82 10.78
CA ILE A 56 2.01 -2.77 10.68
C ILE A 56 1.62 -2.02 9.41
N THR A 57 0.77 -2.64 8.59
CA THR A 57 0.20 -2.00 7.39
C THR A 57 -1.26 -1.63 7.61
N CYS A 58 -1.61 -0.39 7.29
CA CYS A 58 -2.95 0.16 7.44
C CYS A 58 -3.47 0.66 6.10
N ALA A 59 -4.64 0.20 5.68
CA ALA A 59 -5.42 0.86 4.64
C ALA A 59 -6.01 2.15 5.22
N TRP A 60 -5.73 3.29 4.59
CA TRP A 60 -6.43 4.54 4.86
C TRP A 60 -7.53 4.67 3.81
N CYS A 61 -8.78 4.44 4.19
CA CYS A 61 -9.85 4.28 3.22
C CYS A 61 -11.21 4.75 3.73
N TYR A 62 -12.05 5.21 2.80
CA TYR A 62 -13.46 5.46 3.11
C TYR A 62 -14.27 4.16 3.12
N ASP A 63 -15.40 4.16 3.83
CA ASP A 63 -16.33 3.01 3.89
C ASP A 63 -16.73 2.50 2.51
N PHE A 64 -16.94 3.41 1.53
CA PHE A 64 -17.32 3.02 0.16
C PHE A 64 -16.21 2.31 -0.61
N GLN A 65 -14.96 2.40 -0.16
CA GLN A 65 -13.83 1.70 -0.77
C GLN A 65 -13.72 0.27 -0.23
N ILE A 66 -14.43 -0.08 0.84
CA ILE A 66 -14.47 -1.45 1.37
C ILE A 66 -15.52 -2.24 0.60
N VAL A 67 -15.06 -3.23 -0.16
CA VAL A 67 -15.89 -4.12 -0.97
C VAL A 67 -15.94 -5.52 -0.36
N ASP A 68 -16.90 -6.35 -0.81
CA ASP A 68 -17.04 -7.69 -0.25
C ASP A 68 -15.88 -8.62 -0.59
N LYS A 69 -15.41 -8.59 -1.83
CA LYS A 69 -14.32 -9.45 -2.30
C LYS A 69 -13.66 -8.90 -3.56
N ILE A 70 -12.33 -8.91 -3.60
CA ILE A 70 -11.56 -8.68 -4.82
C ILE A 70 -11.37 -10.01 -5.55
N ALA A 71 -11.70 -10.06 -6.85
CA ALA A 71 -11.71 -11.30 -7.63
C ALA A 71 -10.35 -11.68 -8.22
N ASP A 72 -9.52 -10.70 -8.57
CA ASP A 72 -8.23 -10.90 -9.26
C ASP A 72 -7.06 -10.73 -8.28
N ILE A 73 -7.00 -11.60 -7.28
CA ILE A 73 -5.88 -11.65 -6.33
C ILE A 73 -4.81 -12.59 -6.88
N LYS A 74 -3.58 -12.10 -6.93
CA LYS A 74 -2.40 -12.84 -7.38
C LYS A 74 -1.59 -13.35 -6.19
N GLU A 75 -0.77 -14.36 -6.43
CA GLU A 75 0.08 -14.98 -5.40
C GLU A 75 1.05 -13.99 -4.72
N HIS A 76 1.45 -12.93 -5.43
CA HIS A 76 2.34 -11.90 -4.92
C HIS A 76 1.63 -10.71 -4.27
N ASP A 77 0.29 -10.69 -4.25
CA ASP A 77 -0.44 -9.59 -3.62
C ASP A 77 -0.36 -9.71 -2.10
N ILE A 78 0.08 -8.64 -1.45
CA ILE A 78 0.27 -8.60 0.00
C ILE A 78 -0.91 -7.87 0.65
N PRO A 79 -1.70 -8.53 1.52
CA PRO A 79 -2.82 -7.87 2.19
C PRO A 79 -2.33 -6.90 3.27
N VAL A 80 -3.14 -5.86 3.54
CA VAL A 80 -2.91 -4.98 4.69
C VAL A 80 -3.38 -5.64 5.99
N ASN A 81 -2.89 -5.16 7.14
CA ASN A 81 -3.25 -5.71 8.44
C ASN A 81 -4.48 -5.04 9.07
N ARG A 82 -4.73 -3.76 8.79
CA ARG A 82 -5.79 -2.96 9.43
C ARG A 82 -6.45 -1.98 8.47
N PHE A 83 -7.67 -1.56 8.80
CA PHE A 83 -8.41 -0.49 8.13
C PHE A 83 -8.55 0.70 9.08
N ILE A 84 -8.33 1.91 8.55
CA ILE A 84 -8.45 3.20 9.24
C ILE A 84 -9.35 4.11 8.40
#